data_AF-T1JZY2-F1
#
_entry.id   AF-T1JZY2-F1
#
_cell.length_a   1.000
_cell.length_b   1.000
_cell.length_c   1.000
_cell.angle_alpha   90.00
_cell.angle_beta   90.00
_cell.angle_gamma   90.00
#
_symmetry.space_group_name_H-M   'P 1'
#
loop_
_entity.id
_entity.type
_entity.pdbx_description
1 polymer ?
#
loop_
_entity_poly.entity_id
_entity_poly.type
_entity_poly.pdbx_seq_one_letter_code
_entity_poly.pdbx_strand_id
1 'polypeptide(L)'
;MIQIKSEDEVELINRSSSTFDLNESCFESVINWLYSKWIVINIENFKSMLEVSSHLKVESIKNSCFTFIERNLTAEKTHDLLKNCRDENFLQNFVVFNSFLSRHFLRIMNSEYFLEFPLEVVKYILSHP
;
A
#
# COMPACT_ATOMS: atom_id res chain seq x y z
N MET A 1 43.50 -20.30 -14.87
CA MET A 1 42.75 -19.28 -15.64
C MET A 1 41.29 -19.71 -15.61
N ILE A 2 40.47 -19.05 -14.81
CA ILE A 2 39.05 -19.41 -14.63
C ILE A 2 38.26 -18.48 -15.56
N GLN A 3 37.63 -19.05 -16.58
CA GLN A 3 36.65 -18.34 -17.40
C GLN A 3 35.28 -18.62 -16.79
N ILE A 4 34.69 -17.59 -16.19
CA ILE A 4 33.30 -17.58 -15.77
C ILE A 4 32.50 -17.09 -16.98
N LYS A 5 31.51 -17.87 -17.42
CA LYS A 5 30.62 -17.46 -18.52
C LYS A 5 29.69 -16.37 -18.01
N SER A 6 29.44 -15.35 -18.82
CA SER A 6 28.54 -14.23 -18.47
C SER A 6 27.11 -14.69 -18.13
N GLU A 7 26.72 -15.89 -18.60
CA GLU A 7 25.43 -16.50 -18.31
C GLU A 7 25.27 -16.88 -16.82
N ASP A 8 26.36 -17.26 -16.14
CA ASP A 8 26.32 -17.63 -14.72
C ASP A 8 26.18 -16.40 -13.79
N GLU A 9 26.66 -15.22 -14.22
CA GLU A 9 26.50 -13.97 -13.48
C GLU A 9 25.07 -13.40 -13.59
N VAL A 10 24.42 -13.55 -14.76
CA VAL A 10 23.02 -13.10 -14.96
C VAL A 10 22.05 -13.90 -14.09
N GLU A 11 22.29 -15.20 -13.92
CA GLU A 11 21.46 -16.06 -13.06
C GLU A 11 21.65 -15.77 -11.56
N LEU A 12 22.86 -15.37 -11.15
CA LEU A 12 23.16 -14.92 -9.78
C LEU A 12 22.56 -13.54 -9.46
N ILE A 13 22.55 -12.61 -10.43
CA ILE A 13 21.83 -11.33 -10.31
C ILE A 13 20.34 -11.60 -10.12
N ASN A 14 19.74 -12.52 -10.88
CA ASN A 14 18.32 -12.86 -10.71
C ASN A 14 18.00 -13.62 -9.41
N ARG A 15 18.97 -14.31 -8.80
CA ARG A 15 18.80 -14.99 -7.50
C ARG A 15 19.06 -14.12 -6.27
N SER A 16 19.78 -13.00 -6.42
CA SER A 16 20.15 -12.12 -5.30
C SER A 16 19.62 -10.68 -5.40
N SER A 17 19.05 -10.31 -6.56
CA SER A 17 18.27 -9.09 -6.70
C SER A 17 16.83 -9.43 -6.38
N SER A 18 16.37 -9.09 -5.18
CA SER A 18 14.94 -8.87 -4.99
C SER A 18 14.54 -7.75 -5.95
N THR A 19 14.10 -8.09 -7.16
CA THR A 19 13.40 -7.14 -8.04
C THR A 19 12.17 -6.73 -7.25
N PHE A 20 12.26 -5.60 -6.55
CA PHE A 20 11.09 -4.99 -5.95
C PHE A 20 10.19 -4.61 -7.12
N ASP A 21 9.05 -5.30 -7.23
CA ASP A 21 8.03 -5.06 -8.24
C ASP A 21 7.26 -3.77 -7.89
N LEU A 22 8.00 -2.66 -7.86
CA LEU A 22 7.45 -1.35 -7.60
C LEU A 22 6.61 -0.91 -8.79
N ASN A 23 5.43 -0.38 -8.50
CA ASN A 23 4.59 0.20 -9.53
C ASN A 23 5.34 1.31 -10.30
N GLU A 24 5.59 1.07 -11.59
CA GLU A 24 6.38 1.94 -12.47
C GLU A 24 5.82 3.36 -12.52
N SER A 25 4.49 3.52 -12.62
CA SER A 25 3.84 4.83 -12.68
C SER A 25 3.99 5.62 -11.38
N CYS A 26 3.89 4.97 -10.23
CA CYS A 26 4.16 5.61 -8.94
C CYS A 26 5.64 5.96 -8.78
N PHE A 27 6.56 5.10 -9.23
CA PHE A 27 7.99 5.40 -9.23
C PHE A 27 8.29 6.64 -10.07
N GLU A 28 7.78 6.70 -11.31
CA GLU A 28 7.92 7.85 -12.19
C GLU A 28 7.34 9.13 -11.56
N SER A 29 6.19 9.02 -10.89
CA SER A 29 5.57 10.14 -10.18
C SER A 29 6.45 10.69 -9.06
N VAL A 30 7.17 9.82 -8.33
CA VAL A 30 8.13 10.26 -7.29
C VAL A 30 9.33 10.97 -7.93
N ILE A 31 9.83 10.50 -9.08
CA ILE A 31 10.90 11.19 -9.81
C ILE A 31 10.41 12.56 -10.30
N ASN A 32 9.22 12.63 -10.89
CA ASN A 32 8.61 13.88 -11.38
C ASN A 32 8.35 14.88 -10.24
N TRP A 33 8.05 14.40 -9.04
CA TRP A 33 7.92 15.24 -7.84
C TRP A 33 9.22 15.97 -7.49
N LEU A 34 10.40 15.38 -7.73
CA LEU A 34 11.69 16.04 -7.44
C LEU A 34 11.85 17.33 -8.25
N TYR A 35 11.33 17.36 -9.49
CA TYR A 35 11.39 18.51 -10.39
C TYR A 35 10.20 19.45 -10.19
N SER A 36 8.98 18.92 -10.18
CA SER A 36 7.75 19.73 -10.13
C SER A 36 7.40 20.25 -8.73
N LYS A 37 7.90 19.58 -7.68
CA LYS A 37 7.51 19.75 -6.26
C LYS A 37 6.06 19.40 -5.93
N TRP A 38 5.33 18.78 -6.87
CA TRP A 38 3.93 18.39 -6.69
C TRP A 38 3.76 16.90 -6.95
N ILE A 39 2.86 16.27 -6.21
CA ILE A 39 2.51 14.85 -6.37
C ILE A 39 1.03 14.65 -6.09
N VAL A 40 0.39 13.75 -6.86
CA VAL A 40 -1.04 13.46 -6.73
C VAL A 40 -1.22 12.11 -6.05
N ILE A 41 -1.96 12.10 -4.94
CA ILE A 41 -2.33 10.90 -4.20
C ILE A 41 -3.85 10.76 -4.22
N ASN A 42 -4.35 9.59 -4.61
CA ASN A 42 -5.78 9.28 -4.74
C ASN A 42 -6.08 7.82 -4.35
N ILE A 43 -7.35 7.41 -4.41
CA ILE A 43 -7.82 6.07 -3.99
C ILE A 43 -7.20 4.94 -4.83
N GLU A 44 -6.82 5.23 -6.08
CA GLU A 44 -6.27 4.24 -6.99
C GLU A 44 -4.77 4.02 -6.75
N ASN A 45 -4.03 5.09 -6.43
CA ASN A 45 -2.56 5.05 -6.38
C ASN A 45 -1.96 5.05 -4.97
N PHE A 46 -2.71 5.37 -3.91
CA PHE A 46 -2.12 5.62 -2.59
C PHE A 46 -1.33 4.45 -2.02
N LYS A 47 -1.70 3.19 -2.35
CA LYS A 47 -1.00 2.00 -1.86
C LYS A 47 0.35 1.83 -2.51
N SER A 48 0.36 1.83 -3.84
CA SER A 48 1.59 1.76 -4.62
C SER A 48 2.49 2.96 -4.33
N MET A 49 1.91 4.15 -4.13
CA MET A 49 2.66 5.34 -3.74
C MET A 49 3.28 5.20 -2.35
N LEU A 50 2.56 4.65 -1.39
CA LEU A 50 3.09 4.35 -0.06
C LEU A 50 4.23 3.33 -0.13
N GLU A 51 4.06 2.26 -0.89
CA GLU A 51 5.07 1.21 -1.05
C GLU A 51 6.35 1.79 -1.66
N VAL A 52 6.23 2.48 -2.80
CA VAL A 52 7.34 3.15 -3.48
C VAL A 52 8.02 4.15 -2.57
N SER A 53 7.26 5.04 -1.90
CA SER A 53 7.84 6.05 -1.02
C SER A 53 8.51 5.45 0.22
N SER A 54 8.00 4.33 0.75
CA SER A 54 8.62 3.60 1.85
C SER A 54 9.92 2.93 1.42
N HIS A 55 9.93 2.29 0.24
CA HIS A 55 11.11 1.65 -0.32
C HIS A 55 12.22 2.68 -0.62
N LEU A 56 11.86 3.81 -1.24
CA LEU A 56 12.79 4.89 -1.57
C LEU A 56 13.13 5.81 -0.38
N LYS A 57 12.54 5.55 0.80
CA LYS A 57 12.73 6.35 2.03
C LYS A 57 12.40 7.84 1.86
N VAL A 58 11.36 8.15 1.07
CA VAL A 58 10.87 9.51 0.85
C VAL A 58 9.75 9.82 1.85
N GLU A 59 10.14 10.20 3.07
CA GLU A 59 9.22 10.35 4.20
C GLU A 59 8.13 11.42 3.97
N SER A 60 8.41 12.46 3.19
CA SER A 60 7.42 13.50 2.86
C SER A 60 6.21 12.94 2.10
N ILE A 61 6.44 12.06 1.11
CA ILE A 61 5.39 11.44 0.31
C ILE A 61 4.67 10.37 1.13
N LYS A 62 5.43 9.57 1.90
CA LYS A 62 4.87 8.57 2.80
C LYS A 62 3.93 9.20 3.84
N ASN A 63 4.34 10.30 4.47
CA ASN A 63 3.49 11.08 5.38
C ASN A 63 2.25 11.64 4.69
N SER A 64 2.39 12.09 3.44
CA SER A 64 1.25 12.54 2.64
C SER A 64 0.26 11.40 2.36
N CYS A 65 0.74 10.17 2.15
CA CYS A 65 -0.10 8.98 2.03
C CYS A 65 -0.85 8.67 3.34
N PHE A 66 -0.18 8.76 4.49
CA PHE A 66 -0.84 8.61 5.79
C PHE A 66 -1.94 9.66 6.01
N THR A 67 -1.64 10.94 5.75
CA THR A 67 -2.64 12.01 5.85
C THR A 67 -3.80 11.80 4.88
N PHE A 68 -3.54 11.30 3.67
CA PHE A 68 -4.59 10.95 2.72
C PHE A 68 -5.50 9.85 3.27
N ILE A 69 -4.92 8.79 3.84
CA ILE A 69 -5.66 7.71 4.48
C ILE A 69 -6.51 8.27 5.61
N GLU A 70 -5.92 8.97 6.58
CA GLU A 70 -6.63 9.55 7.73
C GLU A 70 -7.81 10.43 7.32
N ARG A 71 -7.66 11.26 6.28
CA ARG A 71 -8.73 12.13 5.78
C ARG A 71 -9.86 11.40 5.06
N ASN A 72 -9.56 10.25 4.46
CA ASN A 72 -10.54 9.46 3.71
C ASN A 72 -11.05 8.24 4.51
N LEU A 73 -10.51 7.99 5.69
CA LEU A 73 -11.00 6.99 6.63
C LEU A 73 -12.26 7.52 7.34
N THR A 74 -13.34 7.63 6.58
CA THR A 74 -14.67 8.03 7.06
C THR A 74 -15.68 6.94 6.73
N ALA A 75 -16.80 6.91 7.46
CA ALA A 75 -17.91 5.99 7.26
C ALA A 75 -18.24 5.65 5.79
N GLU A 76 -18.32 6.73 5.00
CA GLU A 76 -18.79 6.72 3.62
C GLU A 76 -17.70 6.25 2.66
N LYS A 77 -16.44 6.58 2.94
CA LYS A 77 -15.30 6.35 2.04
C LYS A 77 -14.44 5.15 2.45
N THR A 78 -14.66 4.60 3.64
CA THR A 78 -13.95 3.42 4.15
C THR A 78 -14.17 2.23 3.22
N HIS A 79 -15.37 2.10 2.64
CA HIS A 79 -15.61 1.03 1.68
C HIS A 79 -14.65 1.11 0.49
N ASP A 80 -14.51 2.29 -0.14
CA ASP A 80 -13.64 2.48 -1.29
C ASP A 80 -12.15 2.28 -0.98
N LEU A 81 -11.73 2.59 0.24
CA LEU A 81 -10.37 2.31 0.70
C LEU A 81 -10.12 0.81 0.90
N LEU A 82 -11.07 0.14 1.57
CA LEU A 82 -10.95 -1.26 1.97
C LEU A 82 -11.20 -2.23 0.82
N LYS A 83 -12.08 -1.93 -0.14
CA LYS A 83 -12.34 -2.80 -1.31
C LYS A 83 -11.08 -3.08 -2.13
N ASN A 84 -10.14 -2.13 -2.09
CA ASN A 84 -8.86 -2.23 -2.78
C ASN A 84 -7.78 -2.91 -1.93
N CYS A 85 -8.04 -3.23 -0.65
CA CYS A 85 -7.04 -3.83 0.28
C CYS A 85 -7.06 -5.35 0.12
N ARG A 86 -6.13 -5.89 -0.67
CA ARG A 86 -5.97 -7.34 -0.84
C ARG A 86 -4.74 -7.91 -0.12
N ASP A 87 -4.15 -7.11 0.76
CA ASP A 87 -2.93 -7.47 1.49
C ASP A 87 -3.15 -7.27 2.99
N GLU A 88 -3.08 -8.35 3.75
CA GLU A 88 -3.20 -8.32 5.23
C GLU A 88 -2.06 -7.49 5.85
N ASN A 89 -0.86 -7.51 5.26
CA ASN A 89 0.28 -6.74 5.76
C ASN A 89 0.03 -5.24 5.65
N PHE A 90 -0.68 -4.80 4.60
CA PHE A 90 -1.08 -3.41 4.45
C PHE A 90 -1.97 -2.95 5.61
N LEU A 91 -2.89 -3.79 6.10
CA LEU A 91 -3.78 -3.42 7.21
C LEU A 91 -3.03 -3.43 8.55
N GLN A 92 -2.21 -4.46 8.80
CA GLN A 92 -1.43 -4.63 10.02
C GLN A 92 -0.45 -3.48 10.27
N ASN A 93 0.17 -2.98 9.19
CA ASN A 93 1.17 -1.92 9.29
C ASN A 93 0.57 -0.55 9.65
N PHE A 94 -0.75 -0.43 9.75
CA PHE A 94 -1.43 0.82 10.00
C PHE A 94 -2.26 0.79 11.28
N VAL A 95 -1.67 1.28 12.37
CA VAL A 95 -2.35 1.48 13.66
C VAL A 95 -3.63 2.33 13.52
N VAL A 96 -3.64 3.29 12.61
CA VAL A 96 -4.81 4.14 12.32
C VAL A 96 -5.99 3.33 11.79
N PHE A 97 -5.74 2.37 10.89
CA PHE A 97 -6.79 1.47 10.39
C PHE A 97 -7.38 0.65 11.53
N ASN A 98 -6.54 0.10 12.41
CA ASN A 98 -7.00 -0.62 13.60
C ASN A 98 -7.93 0.22 14.48
N SER A 99 -7.46 1.41 14.89
CA SER A 99 -8.26 2.24 15.78
C SER A 99 -9.60 2.64 15.16
N PHE A 100 -9.63 2.86 13.85
CA PHE A 100 -10.86 3.20 13.14
C PHE A 100 -11.81 2.00 12.98
N LEU A 101 -11.28 0.85 12.54
CA LEU A 101 -12.07 -0.36 12.30
C LEU A 101 -12.74 -0.82 13.59
N SER A 102 -12.02 -0.88 14.71
CA SER A 102 -12.62 -1.26 16.00
C SER A 102 -13.68 -0.26 16.45
N ARG A 103 -13.42 1.06 16.35
CA ARG A 103 -14.41 2.09 16.74
C ARG A 103 -15.68 2.04 15.91
N HIS A 104 -15.60 1.62 14.65
CA HIS A 104 -16.72 1.61 13.72
C HIS A 104 -17.17 0.19 13.34
N PHE A 105 -16.70 -0.84 14.05
CA PHE A 105 -16.89 -2.25 13.72
C PHE A 105 -18.35 -2.59 13.44
N LEU A 106 -19.25 -2.30 14.39
CA LEU A 106 -20.68 -2.60 14.24
C LEU A 106 -21.31 -1.90 13.05
N ARG A 107 -20.89 -0.69 12.72
CA ARG A 107 -21.42 0.02 11.55
C ARG A 107 -20.92 -0.60 10.25
N ILE A 108 -19.65 -0.98 10.22
CA ILE A 108 -19.04 -1.63 9.05
C ILE A 108 -19.67 -3.00 8.81
N MET A 109 -19.81 -3.83 9.86
CA MET A 109 -20.46 -5.15 9.80
C MET A 109 -21.90 -5.10 9.31
N ASN A 110 -22.65 -4.06 9.67
CA ASN A 110 -24.05 -3.89 9.26
C ASN A 110 -24.21 -3.10 7.95
N SER A 111 -23.11 -2.71 7.30
CA SER A 111 -23.18 -2.03 6.01
C SER A 111 -23.46 -3.03 4.89
N GLU A 112 -24.15 -2.57 3.84
CA GLU A 112 -24.38 -3.38 2.63
C GLU A 112 -23.09 -3.83 1.94
N TYR A 113 -22.00 -3.08 2.16
CA TYR A 113 -20.70 -3.30 1.56
C TYR A 113 -19.82 -4.34 2.27
N PHE A 114 -20.20 -4.82 3.46
CA PHE A 114 -19.33 -5.67 4.26
C PHE A 114 -18.91 -6.96 3.52
N LEU A 115 -19.86 -7.55 2.80
CA LEU A 115 -19.64 -8.78 2.03
C LEU A 115 -18.90 -8.55 0.70
N GLU A 116 -18.68 -7.28 0.32
CA GLU A 116 -17.90 -6.91 -0.86
C GLU A 116 -16.41 -6.73 -0.56
N PHE A 117 -16.02 -6.76 0.72
CA PHE A 117 -14.62 -6.66 1.09
C PHE A 117 -13.82 -7.91 0.71
N PRO A 118 -12.55 -7.75 0.32
CA PRO A 118 -11.62 -8.86 0.17
C PRO A 118 -11.56 -9.72 1.44
N LEU A 119 -11.34 -11.03 1.26
CA LEU A 119 -11.30 -12.00 2.35
C LEU A 119 -10.29 -11.59 3.43
N GLU A 120 -9.15 -11.04 3.02
CA GLU A 120 -8.07 -10.55 3.86
C GLU A 120 -8.57 -9.45 4.83
N VAL A 121 -9.36 -8.50 4.31
CA VAL A 121 -9.97 -7.42 5.11
C VAL A 121 -11.00 -7.98 6.08
N VAL A 122 -11.86 -8.90 5.63
CA VAL A 122 -12.87 -9.52 6.49
C VAL A 122 -12.22 -10.30 7.63
N LYS A 123 -11.23 -11.13 7.33
CA LYS A 123 -10.43 -11.86 8.34
C LYS A 123 -9.78 -10.89 9.32
N TYR A 124 -9.18 -9.82 8.81
CA TYR A 124 -8.54 -8.81 9.62
C TYR A 124 -9.49 -8.16 10.62
N ILE A 125 -10.66 -7.71 10.14
CA ILE A 125 -11.72 -7.09 10.94
C ILE A 125 -12.23 -8.05 12.02
N LEU A 126 -12.49 -9.32 11.67
CA LEU A 126 -13.01 -10.32 12.61
C LEU A 126 -11.97 -10.78 13.64
N SER A 127 -10.68 -10.65 13.33
CA SER A 127 -9.59 -11.00 14.26
C SER A 127 -9.25 -9.88 15.25
N HIS A 128 -9.73 -8.65 15.00
CA HIS A 128 -9.45 -7.45 15.80
C HIS A 128 -10.73 -6.63 16.08
N PRO A 129 -11.70 -7.19 16.82
CA PRO A 129 -12.97 -6.53 17.12
C PRO A 129 -12.81 -5.23 17.92
#